data_AF-A0A939YBS3-F1
#
_entry.id   AF-A0A939YBS3-F1
#
_cell.length_a   1.000
_cell.length_b   1.000
_cell.length_c   1.000
_cell.angle_alpha   90.00
_cell.angle_beta   90.00
_cell.angle_gamma   90.00
#
_symmetry.space_group_name_H-M   'P 1'
#
loop_
_entity.id
_entity.type
_entity.pdbx_description
1 polymer ?
#
loop_
_entity_poly.entity_id
_entity_poly.type
_entity_poly.pdbx_seq_one_letter_code
_entity_poly.pdbx_strand_id
1 'polypeptide(L)'
;MDYTKFMKGAFDALVARGVIDSSALTEVSISDEEFEILEKECDIQIPDEVRAYLRAYGHSFYMLAAPVPEDLYAHSDYVVDICKQINMTPEEIAELDEDDKFDLAITWSDFIKFERDNPLKGIKGAIEGFREYARCVENPEIDDEKIKRFLPIGEWMSAGALCIDTSKKKEDVDIDNPDTWQIRWFDHEELDWESEGYIGEDGDIVGSVMFPDFETLIKLYFYGAFDGAYLAQCEDWEEDPEDKSTWVR
;
A
#
# COMPACT_ATOMS: atom_id res chain seq x y z
N MET A 1 -13.28 -7.85 -11.68
CA MET A 1 -13.42 -8.02 -10.23
C MET A 1 -14.49 -7.06 -9.72
N ASP A 2 -15.21 -7.39 -8.65
CA ASP A 2 -16.07 -6.42 -7.95
C ASP A 2 -15.28 -5.77 -6.82
N TYR A 3 -14.68 -4.60 -7.10
CA TYR A 3 -13.84 -3.89 -6.12
C TYR A 3 -14.61 -3.45 -4.88
N THR A 4 -15.91 -3.18 -5.00
CA THR A 4 -16.72 -2.76 -3.83
C THR A 4 -16.82 -3.92 -2.85
N LYS A 5 -17.14 -5.12 -3.35
CA LYS A 5 -17.23 -6.32 -2.52
C LYS A 5 -15.86 -6.69 -1.93
N PHE A 6 -14.80 -6.59 -2.72
CA PHE A 6 -13.43 -6.87 -2.27
C PHE A 6 -13.01 -5.94 -1.13
N MET A 7 -13.13 -4.62 -1.32
CA MET A 7 -12.68 -3.65 -0.31
C MET A 7 -13.51 -3.72 0.96
N LYS A 8 -14.84 -3.93 0.89
CA LYS A 8 -15.64 -4.18 2.11
C LYS A 8 -15.18 -5.44 2.84
N GLY A 9 -14.93 -6.52 2.10
CA GLY A 9 -14.38 -7.75 2.67
C GLY A 9 -13.02 -7.57 3.34
N ALA A 10 -12.19 -6.65 2.87
CA ALA A 10 -10.88 -6.33 3.47
C ALA A 10 -11.04 -5.69 4.86
N PHE A 11 -11.95 -4.73 5.01
CA PHE A 11 -12.27 -4.14 6.31
C PHE A 11 -12.96 -5.15 7.25
N ASP A 12 -13.87 -5.98 6.72
CA ASP A 12 -14.49 -7.06 7.49
C ASP A 12 -13.43 -8.07 8.00
N ALA A 13 -12.39 -8.33 7.20
CA ALA A 13 -11.27 -9.19 7.58
C ALA A 13 -10.45 -8.58 8.73
N LEU A 14 -10.18 -7.26 8.73
CA LEU A 14 -9.53 -6.60 9.87
C LEU A 14 -10.31 -6.79 11.18
N VAL A 15 -11.64 -6.68 11.14
CA VAL A 15 -12.51 -6.91 12.30
C VAL A 15 -12.47 -8.38 12.71
N ALA A 16 -12.60 -9.31 11.76
CA ALA A 16 -12.59 -10.75 12.03
C ALA A 16 -11.25 -11.24 12.60
N ARG A 17 -10.14 -10.62 12.19
CA ARG A 17 -8.78 -10.88 12.69
C ARG A 17 -8.52 -10.26 14.08
N GLY A 18 -9.43 -9.42 14.58
CA GLY A 18 -9.27 -8.72 15.86
C GLY A 18 -8.27 -7.56 15.83
N VAL A 19 -7.90 -7.08 14.64
CA VAL A 19 -7.00 -5.93 14.48
C VAL A 19 -7.71 -4.63 14.86
N ILE A 20 -8.99 -4.52 14.49
CA ILE A 20 -9.84 -3.37 14.82
C ILE A 20 -11.18 -3.83 15.39
N ASP A 21 -11.83 -2.96 16.16
CA ASP A 21 -13.25 -3.11 16.49
C ASP A 21 -14.12 -2.52 15.36
N SER A 22 -15.31 -3.08 15.14
CA SER A 22 -16.24 -2.57 14.10
C SER A 22 -16.67 -1.12 14.32
N SER A 23 -16.59 -0.60 15.55
CA SER A 23 -16.82 0.82 15.86
C SER A 23 -15.75 1.77 15.31
N ALA A 24 -14.59 1.24 14.87
CA ALA A 24 -13.57 2.02 14.18
C ALA A 24 -13.96 2.37 12.73
N LEU A 25 -15.02 1.74 12.20
CA LEU A 25 -15.51 1.92 10.84
C LEU A 25 -16.76 2.79 10.81
N THR A 26 -16.88 3.62 9.78
CA THR A 26 -18.03 4.48 9.54
C THR A 26 -18.44 4.41 8.08
N GLU A 27 -19.73 4.26 7.81
CA GLU A 27 -20.24 4.34 6.44
C GLU A 27 -19.99 5.73 5.85
N VAL A 28 -19.53 5.75 4.61
CA VAL A 28 -19.21 6.95 3.84
C VAL A 28 -20.03 6.98 2.56
N SER A 29 -20.37 8.18 2.12
CA SER A 29 -21.12 8.40 0.87
C SER A 29 -20.36 9.39 0.02
N ILE A 30 -19.46 8.88 -0.82
CA ILE A 30 -18.68 9.66 -1.78
C ILE A 30 -19.30 9.47 -3.17
N SER A 31 -19.82 10.54 -3.75
CA SER A 31 -20.37 10.56 -5.11
C SER A 31 -19.26 10.52 -6.17
N ASP A 32 -19.61 10.17 -7.41
CA ASP A 32 -18.65 10.26 -8.53
C ASP A 32 -18.28 11.72 -8.83
N GLU A 33 -19.21 12.65 -8.66
CA GLU A 33 -18.97 14.09 -8.82
C GLU A 33 -17.89 14.61 -7.84
N GLU A 34 -17.88 14.13 -6.60
CA GLU A 34 -16.84 14.48 -5.62
C GLU A 34 -15.45 13.97 -6.05
N PHE A 35 -15.36 12.76 -6.62
CA PHE A 35 -14.11 12.27 -7.20
C PHE A 35 -13.66 13.09 -8.39
N GLU A 36 -14.58 13.37 -9.33
CA GLU A 36 -14.29 14.17 -10.53
C GLU A 36 -13.80 15.59 -10.19
N ILE A 37 -14.37 16.21 -9.15
CA ILE A 37 -13.91 17.50 -8.64
C ILE A 37 -12.46 17.38 -8.12
N LEU A 38 -12.18 16.39 -7.27
CA LEU A 38 -10.83 16.20 -6.72
C LEU A 38 -9.80 15.91 -7.80
N GLU A 39 -10.10 14.99 -8.72
CA GLU A 39 -9.25 14.63 -9.86
C GLU A 39 -8.90 15.85 -10.70
N LYS A 40 -9.90 16.70 -10.98
CA LYS A 40 -9.69 17.95 -11.72
C LYS A 40 -8.89 18.97 -10.93
N GLU A 41 -9.15 19.12 -9.63
CA GLU A 41 -8.42 20.05 -8.76
C GLU A 41 -6.94 19.67 -8.64
N CYS A 42 -6.66 18.37 -8.55
CA CYS A 42 -5.32 17.86 -8.35
C CYS A 42 -4.62 17.49 -9.67
N ASP A 43 -5.30 17.47 -10.82
CA ASP A 43 -4.79 16.93 -12.09
C ASP A 43 -4.24 15.50 -11.93
N ILE A 44 -5.08 14.61 -11.41
CA ILE A 44 -4.77 13.19 -11.19
C ILE A 44 -5.94 12.30 -11.58
N GLN A 45 -5.69 11.01 -11.78
CA GLN A 45 -6.72 10.00 -11.99
C GLN A 45 -6.74 9.05 -10.79
N ILE A 46 -7.91 8.86 -10.16
CA ILE A 46 -8.10 7.94 -9.05
C ILE A 46 -8.61 6.60 -9.60
N PRO A 47 -7.83 5.51 -9.51
CA PRO A 47 -8.26 4.19 -9.99
C PRO A 47 -9.55 3.70 -9.31
N ASP A 48 -10.35 2.93 -10.05
CA ASP A 48 -11.64 2.42 -9.56
C ASP A 48 -11.52 1.60 -8.26
N GLU A 49 -10.42 0.85 -8.09
CA GLU A 49 -10.15 0.10 -6.87
C GLU A 49 -9.87 1.01 -5.67
N VAL A 50 -9.19 2.14 -5.88
CA VAL A 50 -9.00 3.16 -4.85
C VAL A 50 -10.32 3.84 -4.54
N ARG A 51 -11.12 4.21 -5.54
CA ARG A 51 -12.49 4.75 -5.32
C ARG A 51 -13.34 3.78 -4.49
N ALA A 52 -13.24 2.48 -4.77
CA ALA A 52 -13.95 1.45 -4.01
C ALA A 52 -13.44 1.34 -2.56
N TYR A 53 -12.13 1.44 -2.33
CA TYR A 53 -11.53 1.51 -1.00
C TYR A 53 -12.05 2.72 -0.21
N LEU A 54 -11.99 3.90 -0.84
CA LEU A 54 -12.50 5.16 -0.29
C LEU A 54 -14.01 5.13 0.00
N ARG A 55 -14.77 4.31 -0.72
CA ARG A 55 -16.22 4.10 -0.51
C ARG A 55 -16.56 2.96 0.44
N ALA A 56 -15.62 2.08 0.76
CA ALA A 56 -15.91 0.90 1.56
C ALA A 56 -16.29 1.32 2.98
N TYR A 57 -15.38 2.00 3.66
CA TYR A 57 -15.57 2.60 4.99
C TYR A 57 -14.66 3.81 5.17
N GLY A 58 -15.17 4.82 5.86
CA GLY A 58 -14.30 5.74 6.59
C GLY A 58 -13.79 5.06 7.86
N HIS A 59 -12.60 5.43 8.32
CA HIS A 59 -11.98 4.79 9.47
C HIS A 59 -11.26 5.81 10.37
N SER A 60 -11.15 5.47 11.67
CA SER A 60 -10.56 6.36 12.67
C SER A 60 -9.06 6.19 12.88
N PHE A 61 -8.49 5.09 12.37
CA PHE A 61 -7.07 4.76 12.50
C PHE A 61 -6.23 5.47 11.44
N TYR A 62 -4.91 5.50 11.64
CA TYR A 62 -3.96 6.09 10.71
C TYR A 62 -2.83 5.13 10.33
N MET A 63 -2.56 4.10 11.16
CA MET A 63 -1.57 3.07 10.84
C MET A 63 -2.13 1.67 11.07
N LEU A 64 -1.68 0.73 10.25
CA LEU A 64 -1.88 -0.70 10.41
C LEU A 64 -0.53 -1.41 10.42
N ALA A 65 -0.40 -2.42 11.27
CA ALA A 65 0.72 -3.35 11.26
C ALA A 65 0.28 -4.68 10.64
N ALA A 66 1.21 -5.35 9.97
CA ALA A 66 1.05 -6.72 9.51
C ALA A 66 2.40 -7.45 9.57
N PRO A 67 2.40 -8.79 9.65
CA PRO A 67 3.60 -9.56 9.38
C PRO A 67 3.97 -9.40 7.90
N VAL A 68 5.21 -9.02 7.66
CA VAL A 68 5.77 -8.78 6.34
C VAL A 68 7.12 -9.49 6.29
N PRO A 69 7.46 -10.18 5.18
CA PRO A 69 8.80 -10.71 4.95
C PRO A 69 9.87 -9.65 5.19
N GLU A 70 10.87 -9.95 6.02
CA GLU A 70 11.98 -9.04 6.30
C GLU A 70 12.72 -8.67 5.01
N ASP A 71 12.78 -9.56 4.02
CA ASP A 71 13.40 -9.30 2.72
C ASP A 71 12.54 -8.45 1.77
N LEU A 72 11.34 -8.00 2.17
CA LEU A 72 10.53 -7.11 1.35
C LEU A 72 11.09 -5.69 1.41
N TYR A 73 12.07 -5.37 0.57
CA TYR A 73 12.54 -4.01 0.35
C TYR A 73 12.61 -3.67 -1.14
N ALA A 74 12.69 -2.37 -1.43
CA ALA A 74 13.03 -1.90 -2.77
C ALA A 74 14.32 -2.57 -3.27
N HIS A 75 14.29 -3.11 -4.49
CA HIS A 75 15.41 -3.83 -5.13
C HIS A 75 15.76 -5.21 -4.55
N SER A 76 14.91 -5.79 -3.70
CA SER A 76 15.05 -7.18 -3.27
C SER A 76 14.87 -8.14 -4.45
N ASP A 77 15.80 -9.09 -4.60
CA ASP A 77 15.68 -10.20 -5.56
C ASP A 77 14.45 -11.09 -5.25
N TYR A 78 13.88 -10.97 -4.05
CA TYR A 78 12.73 -11.75 -3.57
C TYR A 78 11.39 -11.06 -3.74
N VAL A 79 11.35 -9.79 -4.20
CA VAL A 79 10.10 -9.01 -4.24
C VAL A 79 9.00 -9.72 -5.06
N VAL A 80 9.36 -10.37 -6.16
CA VAL A 80 8.45 -11.16 -7.00
C VAL A 80 7.89 -12.35 -6.23
N ASP A 81 8.74 -13.12 -5.57
CA ASP A 81 8.33 -14.34 -4.86
C ASP A 81 7.49 -13.99 -3.63
N ILE A 82 7.84 -12.94 -2.90
CA ILE A 82 7.03 -12.38 -1.81
C ILE A 82 5.64 -11.99 -2.33
N CYS A 83 5.56 -11.26 -3.45
CA CYS A 83 4.27 -10.85 -4.02
C CYS A 83 3.45 -12.03 -4.55
N LYS A 84 4.09 -13.12 -5.01
CA LYS A 84 3.40 -14.38 -5.32
C LYS A 84 2.82 -15.00 -4.04
N GLN A 85 3.59 -15.06 -2.97
CA GLN A 85 3.12 -15.61 -1.69
C GLN A 85 1.98 -14.79 -1.09
N ILE A 86 1.98 -13.46 -1.21
CA ILE A 86 0.85 -12.61 -0.79
C ILE A 86 -0.46 -13.01 -1.51
N ASN A 87 -0.37 -13.55 -2.73
CA ASN A 87 -1.50 -13.98 -3.53
C ASN A 87 -1.91 -15.45 -3.29
N MET A 88 -1.16 -16.19 -2.48
CA MET A 88 -1.49 -17.56 -2.07
C MET A 88 -2.51 -17.57 -0.93
N THR A 89 -3.18 -18.70 -0.71
CA THR A 89 -4.00 -18.89 0.49
C THR A 89 -3.12 -19.18 1.71
N PRO A 90 -3.60 -18.95 2.94
CA PRO A 90 -2.86 -19.31 4.15
C PRO A 90 -2.44 -20.78 4.19
N GLU A 91 -3.27 -21.69 3.67
CA GLU A 91 -2.94 -23.12 3.57
C GLU A 91 -1.79 -23.37 2.59
N GLU A 92 -1.80 -22.71 1.43
CA GLU A 92 -0.73 -22.83 0.43
C GLU A 92 0.61 -22.31 0.99
N ILE A 93 0.61 -21.20 1.74
CA ILE A 93 1.82 -20.67 2.40
C ILE A 93 2.32 -21.64 3.48
N ALA A 94 1.42 -22.24 4.25
CA ALA A 94 1.81 -23.20 5.30
C ALA A 94 2.50 -24.46 4.73
N GLU A 95 2.11 -24.86 3.51
CA GLU A 95 2.65 -26.02 2.79
C GLU A 95 3.98 -25.74 2.04
N LEU A 96 4.48 -24.51 2.04
CA LEU A 96 5.79 -24.19 1.45
C LEU A 96 6.92 -24.95 2.15
N ASP A 97 7.93 -25.33 1.37
CA ASP A 97 9.19 -25.85 1.89
C ASP A 97 9.89 -24.76 2.73
N GLU A 98 10.70 -25.17 3.71
CA GLU A 98 11.38 -24.24 4.63
C GLU A 98 12.26 -23.22 3.89
N ASP A 99 12.94 -23.65 2.83
CA ASP A 99 13.78 -22.79 1.98
C ASP A 99 12.98 -21.76 1.15
N ASP A 100 11.67 -21.96 0.99
CA ASP A 100 10.77 -21.05 0.27
C ASP A 100 10.02 -20.11 1.24
N LYS A 101 10.18 -20.26 2.56
CA LYS A 101 9.57 -19.38 3.56
C LYS A 101 10.48 -18.20 3.85
N PHE A 102 9.84 -17.05 4.12
CA PHE A 102 10.54 -15.85 4.55
C PHE A 102 10.41 -15.68 6.07
N ASP A 103 11.45 -15.14 6.69
CA ASP A 103 11.35 -14.61 8.05
C ASP A 103 10.45 -13.37 8.03
N LEU A 104 9.52 -13.30 8.98
CA LEU A 104 8.49 -12.27 9.06
C LEU A 104 8.73 -11.34 10.23
N ALA A 105 8.57 -10.04 9.99
CA ALA A 105 8.57 -9.00 11.00
C ALA A 105 7.28 -8.17 10.97
N ILE A 106 6.89 -7.64 12.13
CA ILE A 106 5.76 -6.72 12.21
C ILE A 106 6.16 -5.36 11.61
N THR A 107 5.55 -5.04 10.48
CA THR A 107 5.84 -3.82 9.71
C THR A 107 4.62 -2.92 9.65
N TRP A 108 4.83 -1.65 9.95
CA TRP A 108 3.78 -0.63 9.97
C TRP A 108 3.62 0.04 8.61
N SER A 109 2.38 0.35 8.25
CA SER A 109 2.07 1.22 7.12
C SER A 109 0.90 2.13 7.49
N ASP A 110 1.04 3.39 7.10
CA ASP A 110 0.01 4.39 7.17
C ASP A 110 -0.90 4.22 5.97
N PHE A 111 -2.21 4.26 6.20
CA PHE A 111 -3.20 4.30 5.15
C PHE A 111 -3.97 5.61 5.27
N ILE A 112 -4.27 6.25 4.14
CA ILE A 112 -4.97 7.54 4.14
C ILE A 112 -6.22 7.46 5.01
N LYS A 113 -6.28 8.35 6.01
CA LYS A 113 -7.38 8.46 6.95
C LYS A 113 -8.58 9.18 6.33
N PHE A 114 -9.77 8.75 6.72
CA PHE A 114 -11.03 9.35 6.26
C PHE A 114 -11.81 9.98 7.40
N GLU A 115 -12.03 11.28 7.31
CA GLU A 115 -13.00 11.97 8.16
C GLU A 115 -14.39 11.80 7.53
N ARG A 116 -15.39 11.36 8.32
CA ARG A 116 -16.77 11.14 7.87
C ARG A 116 -17.34 12.30 7.04
N ASP A 117 -17.05 13.52 7.47
CA ASP A 117 -17.64 14.74 6.88
C ASP A 117 -16.81 15.30 5.72
N ASN A 118 -15.60 14.78 5.49
CA ASN A 118 -14.74 15.16 4.36
C ASN A 118 -13.77 14.02 3.99
N PRO A 119 -14.30 12.93 3.42
CA PRO A 119 -13.50 11.72 3.19
C PRO A 119 -12.40 11.93 2.14
N LEU A 120 -12.51 12.94 1.27
CA LEU A 120 -11.50 13.21 0.25
C LEU A 120 -10.38 14.17 0.71
N LYS A 121 -10.50 14.77 1.89
CA LYS A 121 -9.46 15.65 2.46
C LYS A 121 -8.14 14.93 2.67
N GLY A 122 -8.19 13.68 3.16
CA GLY A 122 -6.99 12.88 3.42
C GLY A 122 -6.18 12.65 2.16
N ILE A 123 -6.83 12.21 1.08
CA ILE A 123 -6.15 11.93 -0.19
C ILE A 123 -5.66 13.21 -0.86
N LYS A 124 -6.41 14.31 -0.77
CA LYS A 124 -5.95 15.63 -1.22
C LYS A 124 -4.68 16.06 -0.49
N GLY A 125 -4.67 15.94 0.84
CA GLY A 125 -3.50 16.26 1.65
C GLY A 125 -2.29 15.38 1.33
N ALA A 126 -2.51 14.09 1.07
CA ALA A 126 -1.44 13.18 0.67
C ALA A 126 -0.84 13.56 -0.70
N ILE A 127 -1.69 13.90 -1.69
CA ILE A 127 -1.24 14.40 -3.00
C ILE A 127 -0.43 15.68 -2.86
N GLU A 128 -0.95 16.66 -2.11
CA GLU A 128 -0.27 17.94 -1.87
C GLU A 128 1.07 17.74 -1.15
N GLY A 129 1.09 16.88 -0.12
CA GLY A 129 2.29 16.56 0.66
C GLY A 129 3.37 15.84 -0.15
N PHE A 130 2.99 14.84 -0.96
CA PHE A 130 3.94 14.17 -1.86
C PHE A 130 4.56 15.13 -2.87
N ARG A 131 3.76 16.04 -3.44
CA ARG A 131 4.27 17.08 -4.35
C ARG A 131 5.18 18.08 -3.65
N GLU A 132 4.88 18.45 -2.41
CA GLU A 132 5.75 19.31 -1.62
C GLU A 132 7.11 18.63 -1.35
N TYR A 133 7.08 17.35 -0.94
CA TYR A 133 8.28 16.54 -0.74
C TYR A 133 9.10 16.42 -2.04
N ALA A 134 8.47 16.08 -3.16
CA ALA A 134 9.16 15.94 -4.45
C ALA A 134 9.86 17.23 -4.92
N ARG A 135 9.37 18.41 -4.54
CA ARG A 135 10.03 19.70 -4.84
C ARG A 135 11.27 19.98 -3.97
N CYS A 136 11.46 19.24 -2.89
CA CYS A 136 12.63 19.33 -2.02
C CYS A 136 13.79 18.43 -2.48
N VAL A 137 13.55 17.53 -3.43
CA VAL A 137 14.56 16.63 -4.01
C VAL A 137 15.67 17.45 -4.67
N GLU A 138 16.91 17.00 -4.57
CA GLU A 138 18.12 17.67 -5.08
C GLU A 138 18.24 17.61 -6.62
N ASN A 139 17.13 17.70 -7.35
CA ASN A 139 17.10 17.74 -8.79
C ASN A 139 16.17 18.87 -9.30
N PRO A 140 16.71 19.92 -9.95
CA PRO A 140 15.94 21.08 -10.38
C PRO A 140 14.98 20.81 -11.55
N GLU A 141 15.00 19.60 -12.13
CA GLU A 141 14.16 19.22 -13.28
C GLU A 141 12.94 18.36 -12.91
N ILE A 142 12.67 18.15 -11.62
CA ILE A 142 11.44 17.53 -11.13
C ILE A 142 10.38 18.62 -10.99
N ASP A 143 9.31 18.51 -11.79
CA ASP A 143 8.14 19.37 -11.68
C ASP A 143 6.86 18.56 -11.44
N ASP A 144 5.78 19.27 -11.10
CA ASP A 144 4.48 18.66 -10.84
C ASP A 144 3.98 17.80 -12.01
N GLU A 145 4.34 18.12 -13.26
CA GLU A 145 3.91 17.38 -14.46
C GLU A 145 4.55 15.98 -14.53
N LYS A 146 5.80 15.83 -14.08
CA LYS A 146 6.48 14.53 -14.04
C LYS A 146 5.96 13.61 -12.93
N ILE A 147 5.44 14.18 -11.84
CA ILE A 147 5.02 13.43 -10.66
C ILE A 147 3.51 13.29 -10.51
N LYS A 148 2.69 14.04 -11.28
CA LYS A 148 1.23 14.01 -11.14
C LYS A 148 0.57 12.64 -11.37
N ARG A 149 1.26 11.73 -12.05
CA ARG A 149 0.80 10.35 -12.26
C ARG A 149 0.83 9.50 -11.00
N PHE A 150 1.57 9.91 -9.97
CA PHE A 150 1.67 9.17 -8.72
C PHE A 150 0.54 9.60 -7.78
N LEU A 151 -0.34 8.65 -7.44
CA LEU A 151 -1.40 8.82 -6.46
C LEU A 151 -0.93 8.25 -5.11
N PRO A 152 -0.60 9.08 -4.12
CA PRO A 152 -0.28 8.59 -2.79
C PRO A 152 -1.48 7.85 -2.19
N ILE A 153 -1.22 6.71 -1.57
CA ILE A 153 -2.22 5.85 -0.91
C ILE A 153 -1.91 5.60 0.57
N GLY A 154 -0.71 5.96 1.00
CA GLY A 154 -0.23 5.71 2.35
C GLY A 154 1.26 6.04 2.50
N GLU A 155 1.81 5.70 3.65
CA GLU A 155 3.26 5.69 3.88
C GLU A 155 3.68 4.30 4.36
N TRP A 156 4.81 3.82 3.88
CA TRP A 156 5.34 2.53 4.30
C TRP A 156 6.45 2.75 5.32
N MET A 157 6.39 2.01 6.43
CA MET A 157 7.32 2.11 7.57
C MET A 157 7.44 3.51 8.17
N SER A 158 6.45 4.39 7.92
CA SER A 158 6.54 5.83 8.21
C SER A 158 7.84 6.45 7.66
N ALA A 159 8.37 5.88 6.57
CA ALA A 159 9.65 6.25 5.95
C ALA A 159 9.45 6.85 4.56
N GLY A 160 8.27 6.74 3.93
CA GLY A 160 8.07 7.31 2.62
C GLY A 160 6.72 7.02 1.99
N ALA A 161 6.37 7.79 0.97
CA ALA A 161 5.07 7.70 0.31
C ALA A 161 4.95 6.41 -0.52
N LEU A 162 3.89 5.65 -0.29
CA LEU A 162 3.41 4.64 -1.23
C LEU A 162 2.48 5.28 -2.23
N CYS A 163 2.81 5.14 -3.51
CA CYS A 163 2.07 5.74 -4.60
C CYS A 163 1.63 4.68 -5.60
N ILE A 164 0.43 4.82 -6.16
CA ILE A 164 0.04 4.13 -7.39
C ILE A 164 0.53 4.97 -8.57
N ASP A 165 1.35 4.38 -9.44
CA ASP A 165 1.63 4.93 -10.76
C ASP A 165 0.41 4.73 -11.67
N THR A 166 -0.38 5.78 -11.83
CA THR A 166 -1.61 5.76 -12.63
C THR A 166 -1.36 5.68 -14.14
N SER A 167 -0.11 5.81 -14.59
CA SER A 167 0.23 5.55 -16.00
C SER A 167 0.27 4.05 -16.33
N LYS A 168 0.40 3.20 -15.31
CA LYS A 168 0.34 1.75 -15.42
C LYS A 168 -1.07 1.27 -15.14
N LYS A 169 -1.56 0.36 -15.98
CA LYS A 169 -2.90 -0.19 -15.85
C LYS A 169 -2.85 -1.53 -15.16
N LYS A 170 -3.82 -1.79 -14.29
CA LYS A 170 -3.94 -3.05 -13.55
C LYS A 170 -4.03 -4.26 -14.48
N GLU A 171 -4.75 -4.13 -15.59
CA GLU A 171 -4.87 -5.19 -16.59
C GLU A 171 -3.56 -5.57 -17.30
N ASP A 172 -2.55 -4.71 -17.23
CA ASP A 172 -1.24 -4.92 -17.84
C ASP A 172 -0.20 -5.44 -16.82
N VAL A 173 -0.60 -5.61 -15.54
CA VAL A 173 0.28 -6.11 -14.48
C VAL A 173 0.57 -7.59 -14.69
N ASP A 174 1.86 -7.91 -14.72
CA ASP A 174 2.42 -9.25 -14.73
C ASP A 174 3.22 -9.46 -13.45
N ILE A 175 2.82 -10.45 -12.65
CA ILE A 175 3.46 -10.78 -11.37
C ILE A 175 4.94 -11.15 -11.55
N ASP A 176 5.32 -11.73 -12.68
CA ASP A 176 6.69 -12.12 -12.98
C ASP A 176 7.54 -10.98 -13.55
N ASN A 177 6.94 -9.80 -13.79
CA ASN A 177 7.61 -8.65 -14.38
C ASN A 177 7.37 -7.35 -13.57
N PRO A 178 8.26 -7.04 -12.60
CA PRO A 178 8.19 -5.83 -11.76
C PRO A 178 8.09 -4.50 -12.52
N ASP A 179 8.53 -4.43 -13.78
CA ASP A 179 8.41 -3.21 -14.58
C ASP A 179 6.95 -2.85 -14.91
N THR A 180 6.05 -3.84 -14.84
CA THR A 180 4.60 -3.65 -15.08
C THR A 180 3.86 -3.23 -13.81
N TRP A 181 4.48 -3.34 -12.64
CA TRP A 181 3.83 -3.15 -11.34
C TRP A 181 3.48 -1.69 -11.06
N GLN A 182 2.34 -1.46 -10.42
CA GLN A 182 1.77 -0.13 -10.21
C GLN A 182 2.26 0.56 -8.94
N ILE A 183 2.52 -0.19 -7.85
CA ILE A 183 2.86 0.45 -6.57
C ILE A 183 4.34 0.79 -6.52
N ARG A 184 4.60 2.07 -6.30
CA ARG A 184 5.92 2.66 -6.16
C ARG A 184 6.09 3.23 -4.76
N TRP A 185 7.31 3.16 -4.24
CA TRP A 185 7.68 3.78 -2.98
C TRP A 185 8.73 4.86 -3.19
N PHE A 186 8.60 5.93 -2.43
CA PHE A 186 9.51 7.06 -2.42
C PHE A 186 9.90 7.32 -0.96
N ASP A 187 11.08 6.86 -0.56
CA ASP A 187 11.63 7.07 0.78
C ASP A 187 11.87 8.56 1.02
N HIS A 188 11.26 9.13 2.05
CA HIS A 188 11.37 10.55 2.36
C HIS A 188 12.70 10.95 2.98
N GLU A 189 13.49 9.99 3.48
CA GLU A 189 14.86 10.23 3.94
C GLU A 189 15.81 10.44 2.76
N GLU A 190 15.43 9.97 1.57
CA GLU A 190 16.23 10.08 0.35
C GLU A 190 15.83 11.29 -0.50
N LEU A 191 16.74 12.26 -0.60
CA LEU A 191 16.58 13.48 -1.40
C LEU A 191 17.39 13.46 -2.70
N ASP A 192 18.26 12.46 -2.90
CA ASP A 192 18.97 12.24 -4.16
C ASP A 192 18.30 11.10 -4.94
N TRP A 193 17.18 11.43 -5.58
CA TRP A 193 16.40 10.47 -6.37
C TRP A 193 17.17 9.88 -7.57
N GLU A 194 18.24 10.53 -8.04
CA GLU A 194 19.09 9.97 -9.10
C GLU A 194 19.96 8.84 -8.54
N SER A 195 20.59 9.05 -7.37
CA SER A 195 21.35 8.02 -6.65
C SER A 195 20.48 6.82 -6.29
N GLU A 196 19.24 7.06 -5.86
CA GLU A 196 18.31 6.00 -5.46
C GLU A 196 17.63 5.29 -6.64
N GLY A 197 17.94 5.68 -7.88
CA GLY A 197 17.33 5.07 -9.07
C GLY A 197 15.83 5.37 -9.21
N TYR A 198 15.33 6.40 -8.54
CA TYR A 198 13.94 6.86 -8.70
C TYR A 198 13.76 7.64 -9.99
N ILE A 199 14.84 7.97 -10.69
CA ILE A 199 14.85 8.57 -12.02
C ILE A 199 15.40 7.54 -13.01
N GLY A 200 14.57 7.15 -13.99
CA GLY A 200 14.95 6.23 -15.06
C GLY A 200 15.92 6.88 -16.06
N GLU A 201 16.50 6.08 -16.95
CA GLU A 201 17.51 6.52 -17.93
C GLU A 201 17.04 7.69 -18.82
N ASP A 202 15.74 7.75 -19.11
CA ASP A 202 15.12 8.80 -19.93
C ASP A 202 14.74 10.07 -19.14
N GLY A 203 15.05 10.13 -17.84
CA GLY A 203 14.72 11.25 -16.94
C GLY A 203 13.30 11.21 -16.37
N ASP A 204 12.58 10.10 -16.60
CA ASP A 204 11.25 9.83 -16.05
C ASP A 204 11.34 9.40 -14.58
N ILE A 205 10.45 9.93 -13.74
CA ILE A 205 10.37 9.51 -12.33
C ILE A 205 9.69 8.15 -12.25
N VAL A 206 10.35 7.14 -11.72
CA VAL A 206 9.86 5.75 -11.64
C VAL A 206 9.59 5.27 -10.22
N GLY A 207 10.31 5.79 -9.22
CA GLY A 207 10.27 5.33 -7.83
C GLY A 207 10.69 3.86 -7.66
N SER A 208 10.80 3.41 -6.41
CA SER A 208 11.09 2.01 -6.08
C SER A 208 9.90 1.11 -6.37
N VAL A 209 10.12 -0.02 -7.05
CA VAL A 209 9.07 -1.01 -7.28
C VAL A 209 8.74 -1.75 -5.98
N MET A 210 7.47 -1.76 -5.55
CA MET A 210 7.07 -2.44 -4.31
C MET A 210 6.02 -3.53 -4.49
N PHE A 211 4.87 -3.22 -5.10
CA PHE A 211 3.78 -4.19 -5.25
C PHE A 211 3.16 -4.14 -6.66
N PRO A 212 2.69 -5.29 -7.17
CA PRO A 212 2.03 -5.38 -8.48
C PRO A 212 0.89 -4.40 -8.64
N ASP A 213 0.03 -4.31 -7.63
CA ASP A 213 -1.19 -3.51 -7.64
C ASP A 213 -1.66 -3.20 -6.22
N PHE A 214 -2.70 -2.37 -6.11
CA PHE A 214 -3.25 -2.00 -4.80
C PHE A 214 -3.90 -3.20 -4.09
N GLU A 215 -4.43 -4.16 -4.84
CA GLU A 215 -5.02 -5.37 -4.28
C GLU A 215 -4.00 -6.22 -3.51
N THR A 216 -2.78 -6.37 -4.03
CA THR A 216 -1.70 -7.10 -3.37
C THR A 216 -1.37 -6.46 -2.02
N LEU A 217 -1.27 -5.12 -1.97
CA LEU A 217 -1.06 -4.38 -0.71
C LEU A 217 -2.22 -4.60 0.29
N ILE A 218 -3.47 -4.57 -0.18
CA ILE A 218 -4.65 -4.83 0.66
C ILE A 218 -4.66 -6.27 1.18
N LYS A 219 -4.25 -7.26 0.38
CA LYS A 219 -4.13 -8.66 0.85
C LYS A 219 -3.12 -8.79 1.98
N LEU A 220 -1.96 -8.13 1.86
CA LEU A 220 -0.94 -8.12 2.89
C LEU A 220 -1.47 -7.56 4.22
N TYR A 221 -1.95 -6.31 4.21
CA TYR A 221 -2.29 -5.61 5.45
C TYR A 221 -3.69 -5.91 5.99
N PHE A 222 -4.70 -6.01 5.13
CA PHE A 222 -6.11 -6.10 5.56
C PHE A 222 -6.59 -7.54 5.69
N TYR A 223 -6.19 -8.41 4.77
CA TYR A 223 -6.52 -9.83 4.84
C TYR A 223 -5.52 -10.63 5.68
N GLY A 224 -4.33 -10.09 5.97
CA GLY A 224 -3.33 -10.75 6.80
C GLY A 224 -2.73 -11.96 6.12
N ALA A 225 -2.23 -11.78 4.89
CA ALA A 225 -1.69 -12.86 4.05
C ALA A 225 -0.71 -13.77 4.83
N PHE A 226 0.12 -13.19 5.69
CA PHE A 226 1.13 -13.90 6.47
C PHE A 226 0.76 -14.11 7.95
N ASP A 227 -0.47 -13.84 8.39
CA ASP A 227 -0.87 -14.02 9.80
C ASP A 227 -0.63 -15.45 10.30
N GLY A 228 -0.94 -16.45 9.47
CA GLY A 228 -0.75 -17.87 9.83
C GLY A 228 0.73 -18.26 9.89
N ALA A 229 1.51 -17.84 8.89
CA ALA A 229 2.94 -18.08 8.84
C ALA A 229 3.68 -17.41 10.01
N TYR A 230 3.28 -16.19 10.38
CA TYR A 230 3.84 -15.48 11.52
C TYR A 230 3.59 -16.19 12.84
N LEU A 231 2.36 -16.70 13.06
CA LEU A 231 2.05 -17.47 14.27
C LEU A 231 2.87 -18.77 14.34
N ALA A 232 3.07 -19.44 13.22
CA ALA A 232 3.92 -20.64 13.15
C ALA A 232 5.39 -20.29 13.45
N GLN A 233 5.90 -19.19 12.88
CA GLN A 233 7.26 -18.70 13.16
C GLN A 233 7.44 -18.38 14.65
N CYS A 234 6.50 -17.68 15.29
CA CYS A 234 6.56 -17.42 16.74
C CYS A 234 6.56 -18.72 17.55
N GLU A 235 5.78 -19.73 17.16
CA GLU A 235 5.79 -21.04 17.81
C GLU A 235 7.16 -21.74 17.67
N ASP A 236 7.73 -21.74 16.47
CA ASP A 236 9.03 -22.34 16.18
C ASP A 236 10.19 -21.63 16.92
N TRP A 237 10.06 -20.31 17.12
CA TRP A 237 11.07 -19.49 17.83
C TRP A 237 10.84 -19.41 19.35
N GLU A 238 9.80 -20.06 19.87
CA GLU A 238 9.38 -19.97 21.28
C GLU A 238 9.08 -18.53 21.74
N GLU A 239 8.51 -17.71 20.84
CA GLU A 239 8.12 -16.32 21.09
C GLU A 239 6.59 -16.18 21.25
N ASP A 240 6.15 -15.24 22.10
CA ASP A 240 4.74 -14.90 22.22
C ASP A 240 4.37 -13.92 21.09
N PRO A 241 3.39 -14.24 20.22
CA PRO A 241 2.95 -13.32 19.19
C PRO A 241 2.31 -12.07 19.80
N GLU A 242 2.54 -10.92 19.16
CA GLU A 242 1.92 -9.66 19.58
C GLU A 242 0.38 -9.73 19.55
N ASP A 243 -0.26 -9.05 20.49
CA ASP A 243 -1.72 -8.88 20.49
C ASP A 243 -2.14 -8.03 19.28
N LYS A 244 -2.90 -8.61 18.36
CA LYS A 244 -3.36 -7.95 17.13
C LYS A 244 -4.17 -6.68 17.36
N SER A 245 -4.81 -6.52 18.52
CA SER A 245 -5.48 -5.26 18.87
C SER A 245 -4.50 -4.09 19.02
N THR A 246 -3.20 -4.38 19.12
CA THR A 246 -2.14 -3.38 19.13
C THR A 246 -1.61 -3.05 17.74
N TRP A 247 -2.01 -3.76 16.68
CA TRP A 247 -1.58 -3.57 15.27
C TRP A 247 -2.33 -2.44 14.55
N VAL A 248 -2.95 -1.55 15.32
CA VAL A 248 -3.62 -0.36 14.81
C VAL A 248 -3.25 0.83 15.68
N ARG A 249 -3.14 2.01 15.06
CA ARG A 249 -2.97 3.30 15.74
C ARG A 249 -3.99 4.30 15.27
#